data_AF-A0A8S3FB26-F1
#
_entry.id   AF-A0A8S3FB26-F1
#
_cell.length_a   1.000
_cell.length_b   1.000
_cell.length_c   1.000
_cell.angle_alpha   90.00
_cell.angle_beta   90.00
_cell.angle_gamma   90.00
#
_symmetry.space_group_name_H-M   'P 1'
#
loop_
_entity.id
_entity.type
_entity.pdbx_description
1 polymer ?
#
loop_
_entity_poly.entity_id
_entity_poly.type
_entity_poly.pdbx_seq_one_letter_code
_entity_poly.pdbx_strand_id
1 'polypeptide(L)' 'FLSLKFSSGPVPTYNLFGISNHSGTAYSGHYTAQCKHPFTNQWHEFNDSSVYSLSDKSRFISSNAYVLFYERNK' A
#
# COMPACT_ATOMS: atom_id res chain seq x y z
N PHE A 1 36.92 -3.30 -10.26
CA PHE A 1 35.53 -2.82 -10.29
C PHE A 1 34.64 -3.99 -10.71
N LEU A 2 33.91 -4.63 -9.78
CA LEU A 2 33.02 -5.73 -10.15
C LEU A 2 31.85 -5.18 -10.99
N SER A 3 31.75 -5.62 -12.24
CA SER A 3 30.55 -5.44 -13.06
C SER A 3 29.56 -6.55 -12.68
N LEU A 4 28.56 -6.21 -11.87
CA LEU A 4 27.41 -7.08 -11.64
C LEU A 4 26.52 -7.02 -12.89
N LYS A 5 26.56 -8.07 -13.70
CA LYS A 5 25.58 -8.28 -14.77
C LYS A 5 24.23 -8.58 -14.14
N PHE A 6 23.31 -7.62 -14.16
CA PHE A 6 21.90 -7.90 -13.86
C PHE A 6 21.33 -8.77 -14.98
N SER A 7 20.62 -9.83 -14.58
CA SER A 7 19.91 -10.78 -15.45
C SER A 7 19.06 -10.05 -16.50
N SER A 8 19.14 -10.49 -17.76
CA SER A 8 18.43 -9.97 -18.93
C SER A 8 16.94 -10.37 -18.98
N GLY A 9 16.24 -10.29 -17.84
CA GLY A 9 14.80 -10.54 -17.75
C GLY A 9 13.99 -9.24 -17.64
N PRO A 10 12.69 -9.24 -17.97
CA PRO A 10 11.83 -8.09 -17.71
C PRO A 10 11.85 -7.74 -16.22
N VAL A 11 12.03 -6.47 -15.89
CA VAL A 11 11.92 -6.00 -14.50
C VAL A 11 10.48 -6.22 -14.04
N PRO A 12 10.24 -6.98 -12.94
CA PRO A 12 8.89 -7.21 -12.47
C PRO A 12 8.25 -5.90 -12.02
N THR A 13 7.02 -5.65 -12.47
CA THR A 13 6.22 -4.51 -12.01
C THR A 13 5.21 -4.97 -10.96
N TYR A 14 4.83 -4.08 -10.06
CA TYR A 14 3.96 -4.38 -8.94
C TYR A 14 2.90 -3.31 -8.76
N ASN A 15 1.66 -3.73 -8.47
CA ASN A 15 0.56 -2.83 -8.17
C ASN A 15 0.30 -2.82 -6.67
N LEU A 16 0.21 -1.63 -6.08
CA LEU A 16 -0.23 -1.46 -4.70
C LEU A 16 -1.72 -1.77 -4.60
N PHE A 17 -2.11 -2.59 -3.64
CA PHE A 17 -3.53 -2.90 -3.39
C PHE A 17 -3.94 -2.77 -1.91
N GLY A 18 -2.98 -2.62 -1.00
CA GLY A 18 -3.25 -2.47 0.42
C GLY A 18 -2.18 -1.64 1.12
N ILE A 19 -2.59 -0.84 2.10
CA ILE A 19 -1.72 -0.05 2.97
C ILE A 19 -2.22 -0.22 4.40
N SER A 20 -1.35 -0.64 5.31
CA SER A 20 -1.58 -0.50 6.75
C SER A 20 -0.94 0.82 7.18
N ASN A 21 -1.75 1.72 7.68
CA ASN A 21 -1.29 2.98 8.26
C ASN A 21 -1.12 2.81 9.76
N HIS A 22 -0.15 3.53 10.31
CA HIS A 22 0.04 3.67 11.75
C HIS A 22 0.19 5.15 12.08
N SER A 23 -0.56 5.60 13.08
CA SER A 23 -0.45 6.95 13.63
C SER A 23 -0.16 6.87 15.13
N GLY A 24 0.83 7.61 15.60
CA GLY A 24 1.25 7.59 16.99
C GLY A 24 2.72 7.22 17.14
N THR A 25 3.04 6.57 18.26
CA THR A 25 4.39 6.22 18.69
C THR A 25 4.65 4.73 18.55
N ALA A 26 5.91 4.31 18.65
CA ALA A 26 6.26 2.88 18.62
C ALA A 26 5.57 2.04 19.72
N TYR A 27 5.12 2.66 20.82
CA TYR A 27 4.54 1.96 21.97
C TYR A 27 3.02 2.10 22.09
N SER A 28 2.42 3.00 21.32
CA SER A 28 0.98 3.28 21.35
C SER A 28 0.60 4.10 20.14
N GLY A 29 -0.54 3.77 19.54
CA GLY A 29 -1.03 4.42 18.34
C GLY A 29 -2.31 3.79 17.84
N HIS A 30 -2.69 4.17 16.63
CA HIS A 30 -3.88 3.66 15.96
C HIS A 30 -3.52 3.17 14.56
N TYR A 31 -4.08 2.02 14.20
CA TYR A 31 -3.90 1.41 12.90
C TYR A 31 -5.19 1.53 12.08
N THR A 32 -5.04 1.96 10.84
CA THR A 32 -6.12 1.96 9.85
C THR A 32 -5.61 1.28 8.58
N ALA A 33 -6.52 0.83 7.72
CA ALA A 33 -6.15 0.20 6.47
C ALA A 33 -6.75 0.91 5.28
N GLN A 34 -6.01 1.01 4.18
CA GLN A 34 -6.55 1.43 2.88
C GLN A 34 -6.41 0.25 1.92
N CYS A 35 -7.53 -0.24 1.38
CA CYS A 35 -7.52 -1.42 0.52
C CYS A 35 -8.26 -1.15 -0.78
N LYS A 36 -7.73 -1.71 -1.87
CA LYS A 36 -8.37 -1.72 -3.18
C LYS A 36 -9.26 -2.94 -3.29
N HIS A 37 -10.54 -2.72 -3.55
CA HIS A 37 -11.49 -3.82 -3.74
C HIS A 37 -11.18 -4.55 -5.07
N PRO A 38 -11.03 -5.89 -5.08
CA PRO A 38 -10.50 -6.63 -6.22
C PRO A 38 -11.41 -6.61 -7.45
N PHE A 39 -12.73 -6.50 -7.27
CA PHE A 39 -13.69 -6.54 -8.38
C PHE A 39 -14.05 -5.15 -8.91
N THR A 40 -14.17 -4.16 -8.03
CA THR A 40 -14.60 -2.80 -8.41
C THR A 40 -13.43 -1.86 -8.65
N ASN A 41 -12.21 -2.25 -8.26
CA ASN A 41 -11.01 -1.42 -8.27
C ASN A 41 -11.11 -0.13 -7.44
N GLN A 42 -12.13 0.00 -6.59
CA GLN A 42 -12.35 1.16 -5.73
C GLN A 42 -11.58 1.01 -4.42
N TRP A 43 -11.00 2.12 -3.97
CA TRP A 43 -10.27 2.18 -2.71
C TRP A 43 -11.22 2.52 -1.56
N HIS A 44 -10.95 1.93 -0.41
CA HIS A 44 -11.68 2.18 0.82
C HIS A 44 -10.71 2.30 1.98
N GLU A 45 -11.02 3.21 2.92
CA GLU A 45 -10.36 3.32 4.21
C GLU A 45 -11.18 2.58 5.25
N PHE A 46 -10.52 1.74 6.02
CA PHE A 46 -11.08 0.96 7.12
C PHE A 46 -10.48 1.50 8.41
N ASN A 47 -11.33 2.11 9.22
CA ASN A 47 -11.01 2.60 10.55
C ASN A 47 -11.90 1.83 11.55
N ASP A 48 -11.40 0.70 12.01
CA ASP A 48 -12.12 -0.27 12.83
C ASP A 48 -13.47 -0.68 12.19
N SER A 49 -14.59 -0.27 12.78
CA SER A 49 -15.94 -0.55 12.30
C SER A 49 -16.42 0.41 11.20
N SER A 50 -15.68 1.49 10.94
CA SER A 50 -16.05 2.53 9.98
C SER A 50 -15.35 2.33 8.64
N VAL A 51 -16.12 2.44 7.56
CA VAL A 51 -15.62 2.28 6.18
C VAL A 51 -15.91 3.54 5.39
N TYR A 52 -14.89 4.09 4.71
CA TYR A 52 -15.00 5.28 3.90
C TYR A 52 -14.51 5.02 2.48
N SER A 53 -15.22 5.53 1.47
CA SER A 53 -14.73 5.50 0.09
C SER A 53 -13.53 6.46 -0.06
N LEU A 54 -12.49 6.02 -0.77
CA LEU A 54 -11.29 6.80 -1.05
C LEU A 54 -11.21 7.09 -2.56
N SER A 55 -11.57 8.31 -2.95
CA SER A 55 -11.42 8.81 -4.33
C SER A 55 -10.11 9.57 -4.53
N ASP A 56 -9.60 10.23 -3.49
CA ASP A 56 -8.38 11.02 -3.55
C ASP A 56 -7.14 10.16 -3.33
N LYS A 57 -6.33 10.03 -4.41
CA LYS A 57 -5.09 9.26 -4.40
C LYS A 57 -3.97 9.93 -3.60
N SER A 58 -4.05 11.22 -3.30
CA SER A 58 -3.05 11.91 -2.47
C SER A 58 -2.93 11.27 -1.09
N ARG A 59 -4.02 10.67 -0.60
CA ARG A 59 -4.10 9.99 0.70
C ARG A 59 -3.30 8.70 0.80
N PHE A 60 -2.83 8.14 -0.32
CA PHE A 60 -1.98 6.94 -0.33
C PHE A 60 -0.52 7.27 0.01
N ILE A 61 -0.07 8.49 -0.27
CA ILE A 61 1.29 8.94 0.02
C ILE A 61 1.25 9.72 1.32
N SER A 62 1.52 9.03 2.42
CA SER A 62 1.48 9.60 3.76
C SER A 62 2.67 9.12 4.58
N SER A 63 3.15 9.97 5.50
CA SER A 63 4.12 9.57 6.53
C SER A 63 3.59 8.47 7.46
N ASN A 64 2.27 8.24 7.48
CA ASN A 64 1.64 7.20 8.28
C ASN A 64 1.63 5.83 7.58
N ALA A 65 1.98 5.76 6.28
CA ALA A 65 2.02 4.48 5.57
C ALA A 65 3.14 3.60 6.14
N TYR A 66 2.75 2.51 6.80
CA TYR A 66 3.67 1.69 7.60
C TYR A 66 3.98 0.34 6.92
N VAL A 67 2.96 -0.38 6.45
CA VAL A 67 3.13 -1.62 5.68
C VAL A 67 2.42 -1.50 4.34
N LEU A 68 3.13 -1.83 3.27
CA LEU A 68 2.62 -1.74 1.89
C LEU A 68 2.46 -3.14 1.29
N PHE A 69 1.29 -3.40 0.73
CA PHE A 69 0.95 -4.69 0.11
C PHE A 69 0.86 -4.53 -1.41
N TYR A 70 1.70 -5.31 -2.10
CA TYR A 70 1.86 -5.26 -3.54
C TYR A 70 1.58 -6.63 -4.17
N GLU A 71 0.90 -6.63 -5.31
CA GLU A 71 0.76 -7.79 -6.17
C GLU A 71 1.70 -7.66 -7.37
N ARG A 72 2.34 -8.75 -7.77
CA ARG A 72 3.19 -8.77 -8.97
C ARG A 72 2.30 -8.79 -10.20
N ASN A 73 2.59 -7.89 -11.14
CA ASN A 73 1.95 -7.89 -12.45
C ASN A 73 2.40 -9.12 -13.23
N LYS A 74 1.44 -9.80 -13.87
CA LYS A 74 1.71 -10.93 -14.76
C LYS A 74 2.43 -10.46 -16.02
#